data_AF-A0A5D3F579-F1
#
_entry.id   AF-A0A5D3F579-F1
#
_cell.length_a   1.000
_cell.length_b   1.000
_cell.length_c   1.000
_cell.angle_alpha   90.00
_cell.angle_beta   90.00
_cell.angle_gamma   90.00
#
_symmetry.space_group_name_H-M   'P 1'
#
loop_
_entity.id
_entity.type
_entity.pdbx_description
1 polymer ?
#
loop_
_entity_poly.entity_id
_entity_poly.type
_entity_poly.pdbx_seq_one_letter_code
_entity_poly.pdbx_strand_id
1 'polypeptide(L)'
;MRNEAAGAAVFDEPSISLAPTPRDKWLACRMAMEEYGHHLKFNKLANELGLEDVHDRPPLSVFDYQVESWTGYVMTKAIVDLAEVVLMEDLCECSYVPLRDLCRSLMPEERFHVGFGTARAKRLAADPGTREEVRSSAHRLIAMTLPFFGRSDSRNNETFRKWGIKRLTNDEARAEFVRRTRALLCDDLGLDYPEVATRWPVTTS
;
A
#
# COMPACT_ATOMS: atom_id res chain seq x y z
N MET A 1 9.04 -8.99 -0.60
CA MET A 1 8.45 -10.30 -0.97
C MET A 1 7.53 -10.83 0.11
N ARG A 2 7.90 -10.79 1.40
CA ARG A 2 7.00 -11.18 2.50
C ARG A 2 5.77 -10.30 2.68
N ASN A 3 5.88 -9.03 2.30
CA ASN A 3 4.80 -8.07 2.47
C ASN A 3 3.53 -8.49 1.72
N GLU A 4 3.62 -8.92 0.47
CA GLU A 4 2.42 -9.33 -0.29
C GLU A 4 1.71 -10.53 0.36
N ALA A 5 2.45 -11.55 0.79
CA ALA A 5 1.84 -12.69 1.48
C ALA A 5 1.27 -12.33 2.86
N ALA A 6 1.93 -11.41 3.59
CA ALA A 6 1.42 -10.90 4.85
C ALA A 6 0.16 -10.04 4.64
N GLY A 7 0.14 -9.19 3.62
CA GLY A 7 -1.00 -8.39 3.21
C GLY A 7 -2.19 -9.26 2.82
N ALA A 8 -1.96 -10.28 2.00
CA ALA A 8 -2.99 -11.24 1.61
C ALA A 8 -3.63 -11.93 2.84
N ALA A 9 -2.81 -12.42 3.77
CA ALA A 9 -3.27 -13.14 4.95
C ALA A 9 -3.96 -12.24 6.00
N VAL A 10 -3.49 -11.00 6.16
CA VAL A 10 -3.99 -10.09 7.20
C VAL A 10 -5.15 -9.23 6.69
N PHE A 11 -5.13 -8.82 5.43
CA PHE A 11 -6.11 -7.90 4.85
C PHE A 11 -7.09 -8.62 3.94
N ASP A 12 -6.62 -9.33 2.91
CA ASP A 12 -7.48 -9.78 1.82
C ASP A 12 -8.32 -11.02 2.15
N GLU A 13 -7.71 -12.09 2.64
CA GLU A 13 -8.42 -13.32 2.98
C GLU A 13 -9.52 -13.10 4.03
N PRO A 14 -9.26 -12.43 5.18
CA PRO A 14 -10.31 -12.22 6.19
C PRO A 14 -11.48 -11.38 5.65
N SER A 15 -11.18 -10.44 4.75
CA SER A 15 -12.16 -9.51 4.19
C SER A 15 -13.15 -10.14 3.23
N ILE A 16 -12.86 -11.33 2.69
CA ILE A 16 -13.83 -12.12 1.91
C ILE A 16 -15.08 -12.41 2.75
N SER A 17 -14.92 -12.69 4.05
CA SER A 17 -16.06 -12.93 4.94
C SER A 17 -16.90 -11.66 5.16
N LEU A 18 -16.23 -10.51 5.25
CA LEU A 18 -16.80 -9.18 5.52
C LEU A 18 -17.54 -8.56 4.32
N ALA A 19 -17.22 -8.99 3.10
CA ALA A 19 -17.80 -8.44 1.88
C ALA A 19 -19.35 -8.59 1.83
N PRO A 20 -20.08 -7.49 1.55
CA PRO A 20 -21.54 -7.44 1.73
C PRO A 20 -22.33 -8.11 0.60
N THR A 21 -21.73 -8.29 -0.58
CA THR A 21 -22.40 -8.88 -1.74
C THR A 21 -21.56 -9.99 -2.36
N PRO A 22 -22.17 -10.94 -3.10
CA PRO A 22 -21.41 -11.96 -3.84
C PRO A 22 -20.39 -11.37 -4.82
N ARG A 23 -20.70 -10.21 -5.43
CA ARG A 23 -19.77 -9.50 -6.31
C ARG A 23 -18.57 -8.96 -5.53
N ASP A 24 -18.80 -8.41 -4.35
CA ASP A 24 -17.74 -7.88 -3.49
C ASP A 24 -16.86 -9.01 -2.95
N LYS A 25 -17.44 -10.16 -2.59
CA LYS A 25 -16.72 -11.37 -2.22
C LYS A 25 -15.81 -11.85 -3.35
N TRP A 26 -16.35 -11.92 -4.57
CA TRP A 26 -15.57 -12.33 -5.74
C TRP A 26 -14.39 -11.38 -6.04
N LEU A 27 -14.60 -10.06 -5.87
CA LEU A 27 -13.52 -9.07 -6.03
C LEU A 27 -12.47 -9.20 -4.91
N ALA A 28 -12.88 -9.44 -3.66
CA ALA A 28 -11.96 -9.72 -2.55
C ALA A 28 -11.13 -10.99 -2.80
N CYS A 29 -11.74 -12.08 -3.29
CA CYS A 29 -11.01 -13.28 -3.69
C CYS A 29 -9.98 -13.00 -4.79
N ARG A 30 -10.33 -12.15 -5.76
CA ARG A 30 -9.41 -11.74 -6.82
C ARG A 30 -8.19 -11.01 -6.25
N MET A 31 -8.40 -10.04 -5.35
CA MET A 31 -7.31 -9.29 -4.73
C MET A 31 -6.40 -10.21 -3.93
N ALA A 32 -6.96 -11.08 -3.07
CA ALA A 32 -6.18 -12.10 -2.35
C ALA A 32 -5.32 -12.97 -3.30
N MET A 33 -5.92 -13.44 -4.40
CA MET A 33 -5.22 -14.25 -5.41
C MET A 33 -4.09 -13.46 -6.09
N GLU A 34 -4.31 -12.19 -6.41
CA GLU A 34 -3.31 -11.31 -7.03
C GLU A 34 -2.11 -11.10 -6.09
N GLU A 35 -2.34 -10.78 -4.82
CA GLU A 35 -1.29 -10.60 -3.79
C GLU A 35 -0.41 -11.85 -3.60
N TYR A 36 -1.04 -13.03 -3.48
CA TYR A 36 -0.28 -14.27 -3.45
C TYR A 36 0.49 -14.51 -4.75
N GLY A 37 -0.10 -14.14 -5.89
CA GLY A 37 0.58 -14.16 -7.18
C GLY A 37 1.81 -13.25 -7.21
N HIS A 38 1.74 -12.06 -6.63
CA HIS A 38 2.85 -11.13 -6.52
C HIS A 38 3.97 -11.71 -5.67
N HIS A 39 3.64 -12.26 -4.50
CA HIS A 39 4.58 -12.96 -3.63
C HIS A 39 5.37 -14.03 -4.41
N LEU A 40 4.68 -14.90 -5.15
CA LEU A 40 5.29 -15.96 -5.93
C LEU A 40 6.19 -15.42 -7.05
N LYS A 41 5.75 -14.38 -7.77
CA LYS A 41 6.53 -13.77 -8.87
C LYS A 41 7.79 -13.08 -8.35
N PHE A 42 7.70 -12.35 -7.24
CA PHE A 42 8.88 -11.77 -6.59
C PHE A 42 9.83 -12.85 -6.10
N ASN A 43 9.34 -13.89 -5.41
CA ASN A 43 10.18 -14.98 -4.92
C ASN A 43 10.93 -15.70 -6.04
N LYS A 44 10.28 -15.89 -7.19
CA LYS A 44 10.93 -16.43 -8.38
C LYS A 44 12.15 -15.57 -8.79
N LEU A 45 11.99 -14.25 -8.86
CA LEU A 45 13.10 -13.35 -9.22
C LEU A 45 14.24 -13.39 -8.18
N ALA A 46 13.91 -13.43 -6.89
CA ALA A 46 14.93 -13.54 -5.84
C ALA A 46 15.70 -14.87 -5.90
N ASN A 47 15.00 -15.98 -6.17
CA ASN A 47 15.62 -17.29 -6.35
C ASN A 47 16.55 -17.31 -7.58
N GLU A 48 16.16 -16.67 -8.69
CA GLU A 48 17.01 -16.50 -9.87
C GLU A 48 18.28 -15.67 -9.57
N LEU A 49 18.22 -14.76 -8.61
CA LEU A 49 19.35 -13.98 -8.11
C LEU A 49 20.21 -14.72 -7.06
N GLY A 50 19.81 -15.94 -6.65
CA GLY A 50 20.48 -16.68 -5.58
C GLY A 50 20.42 -15.98 -4.21
N LEU A 51 19.41 -15.14 -3.99
CA LEU A 51 19.19 -14.51 -2.69
C LEU A 51 18.63 -15.54 -1.71
N GLU A 52 19.25 -15.65 -0.54
CA GLU A 52 18.69 -16.45 0.55
C GLU A 52 17.34 -15.87 0.97
N ASP A 53 16.35 -16.74 1.22
CA ASP A 53 15.09 -16.29 1.77
C ASP A 53 15.35 -15.75 3.17
N VAL A 54 15.12 -14.44 3.35
CA VAL A 54 15.40 -13.76 4.61
C VAL A 54 14.25 -14.02 5.58
N HIS A 55 14.13 -15.30 6.00
CA HIS A 55 13.67 -15.85 7.28
C HIS A 55 13.25 -14.86 8.38
N ASP A 56 14.19 -13.97 8.72
CA ASP A 56 14.25 -13.41 10.08
C ASP A 56 13.92 -11.92 10.18
N ARG A 57 13.48 -11.28 9.08
CA ARG A 57 13.02 -9.89 9.14
C ARG A 57 11.51 -9.81 9.39
N PRO A 58 11.06 -9.04 10.40
CA PRO A 58 9.63 -8.84 10.64
C PRO A 58 9.00 -8.09 9.45
N PRO A 59 7.73 -8.40 9.11
CA PRO A 59 6.98 -7.65 8.11
C PRO A 59 6.78 -6.20 8.56
N LEU A 60 6.32 -5.33 7.65
CA LEU A 60 6.07 -3.93 7.96
C LEU A 60 4.96 -3.79 9.02
N SER A 61 5.09 -2.83 9.93
CA SER A 61 4.15 -2.63 11.05
C SER A 61 2.71 -2.30 10.63
N VAL A 62 2.48 -1.96 9.36
CA VAL A 62 1.11 -1.79 8.84
C VAL A 62 0.32 -3.10 8.91
N PHE A 63 0.99 -4.25 8.80
CA PHE A 63 0.37 -5.57 8.90
C PHE A 63 -0.01 -5.97 10.34
N ASP A 64 0.29 -5.13 11.33
CA ASP A 64 -0.27 -5.29 12.68
C ASP A 64 -1.73 -4.80 12.74
N TYR A 65 -2.19 -4.04 11.74
CA TYR A 65 -3.59 -3.63 11.61
C TYR A 65 -4.48 -4.84 11.32
N GLN A 66 -5.56 -5.00 12.08
CA GLN A 66 -6.58 -6.01 11.81
C GLN A 66 -7.75 -5.36 11.09
N VAL A 67 -8.16 -5.95 9.96
CA VAL A 67 -9.33 -5.51 9.22
C VAL A 67 -10.58 -6.12 9.85
N GLU A 68 -11.38 -5.27 10.50
CA GLU A 68 -12.56 -5.69 11.28
C GLU A 68 -13.88 -5.43 10.56
N SER A 69 -13.88 -4.66 9.47
CA SER A 69 -15.07 -4.30 8.71
C SER A 69 -14.81 -4.19 7.22
N TRP A 70 -15.88 -4.26 6.42
CA TRP A 70 -15.78 -4.04 4.97
C TRP A 70 -15.33 -2.62 4.63
N THR A 71 -15.78 -1.62 5.39
CA THR A 71 -15.30 -0.24 5.26
C THR A 71 -13.80 -0.17 5.53
N GLY A 72 -13.33 -0.81 6.60
CA GLY A 72 -11.90 -0.92 6.92
C GLY A 72 -11.11 -1.51 5.75
N TYR A 73 -11.57 -2.62 5.18
CA TYR A 73 -10.93 -3.24 4.02
C TYR A 73 -10.86 -2.30 2.80
N VAL A 74 -11.98 -1.68 2.44
CA VAL A 74 -12.05 -0.71 1.34
C VAL A 74 -11.07 0.43 1.53
N MET A 75 -10.95 0.93 2.77
CA MET A 75 -10.02 2.01 3.09
C MET A 75 -8.57 1.56 3.12
N THR A 76 -8.27 0.32 3.52
CA THR A 76 -6.95 -0.29 3.36
C THR A 76 -6.56 -0.26 1.88
N LYS A 77 -7.41 -0.76 0.98
CA LYS A 77 -7.15 -0.75 -0.47
C LYS A 77 -7.03 0.64 -1.08
N ALA A 78 -7.73 1.63 -0.53
CA ALA A 78 -7.64 3.01 -1.00
C ALA A 78 -6.36 3.75 -0.53
N ILE A 79 -5.77 3.34 0.60
CA ILE A 79 -4.70 4.09 1.28
C ILE A 79 -3.40 3.29 1.34
N VAL A 80 -3.41 2.06 1.86
CA VAL A 80 -2.20 1.25 2.04
C VAL A 80 -1.63 0.87 0.67
N ASP A 81 -2.44 0.29 -0.21
CA ASP A 81 -2.02 -0.07 -1.57
C ASP A 81 -1.63 1.17 -2.40
N LEU A 82 -2.18 2.35 -2.08
CA LEU A 82 -1.73 3.60 -2.71
C LEU A 82 -0.27 3.94 -2.34
N ALA A 83 0.18 3.63 -1.12
CA ALA A 83 1.58 3.78 -0.76
C ALA A 83 2.47 2.80 -1.52
N GLU A 84 2.02 1.58 -1.72
CA GLU A 84 2.71 0.56 -2.53
C GLU A 84 2.79 0.99 -3.99
N VAL A 85 1.70 1.49 -4.57
CA VAL A 85 1.70 2.09 -5.92
C VAL A 85 2.72 3.23 -6.04
N VAL A 86 2.80 4.15 -5.05
CA VAL A 86 3.78 5.24 -5.08
C VAL A 86 5.22 4.71 -5.12
N LEU A 87 5.52 3.68 -4.31
CA LEU A 87 6.85 3.06 -4.31
C LEU A 87 7.12 2.28 -5.58
N MET A 88 6.13 1.54 -6.08
CA MET A 88 6.29 0.69 -7.26
C MET A 88 6.38 1.50 -8.55
N GLU A 89 5.72 2.66 -8.65
CA GLU A 89 5.90 3.59 -9.77
C GLU A 89 7.35 4.04 -9.92
N ASP A 90 8.08 4.21 -8.81
CA ASP A 90 9.51 4.52 -8.84
C ASP A 90 10.34 3.30 -9.29
N LEU A 91 9.98 2.10 -8.82
CA LEU A 91 10.62 0.84 -9.23
C LEU A 91 10.36 0.48 -10.71
N CYS A 92 9.25 0.94 -11.30
CA CYS A 92 9.00 0.82 -12.73
C CYS A 92 10.02 1.59 -13.58
N GLU A 93 10.85 2.44 -12.98
CA GLU A 93 11.93 3.19 -13.62
C GLU A 93 13.34 2.69 -13.17
N CYS A 94 13.39 1.54 -12.50
CA CYS A 94 14.63 0.91 -12.03
C CYS A 94 15.61 0.57 -13.18
N SER A 95 16.91 0.74 -12.92
CA SER A 95 18.01 0.39 -13.82
C SER A 95 18.18 -1.11 -14.01
N TYR A 96 17.78 -1.92 -13.03
CA TYR A 96 17.81 -3.38 -13.10
C TYR A 96 16.57 -3.91 -13.84
N VAL A 97 16.77 -4.26 -15.11
CA VAL A 97 15.72 -4.64 -16.05
C VAL A 97 14.75 -5.73 -15.53
N PRO A 98 15.21 -6.85 -14.95
CA PRO A 98 14.29 -7.90 -14.47
C PRO A 98 13.32 -7.41 -13.39
N LEU A 99 13.79 -6.61 -12.43
CA LEU A 99 12.92 -6.04 -11.40
C LEU A 99 11.95 -5.02 -12.00
N ARG A 100 12.44 -4.15 -12.87
CA ARG A 100 11.63 -3.14 -13.55
C ARG A 100 10.48 -3.79 -14.32
N ASP A 101 10.78 -4.81 -15.11
CA ASP A 101 9.80 -5.48 -15.97
C ASP A 101 8.79 -6.27 -15.12
N LEU A 102 9.21 -6.87 -14.00
CA LEU A 102 8.31 -7.46 -13.02
C LEU A 102 7.36 -6.42 -12.43
N CYS A 103 7.86 -5.31 -11.89
CA CYS A 103 7.02 -4.23 -11.34
C CYS A 103 6.03 -3.68 -12.37
N ARG A 104 6.47 -3.48 -13.63
CA ARG A 104 5.59 -3.04 -14.71
C ARG A 104 4.49 -4.06 -15.04
N SER A 105 4.77 -5.35 -14.89
CA SER A 105 3.78 -6.41 -15.11
C SER A 105 2.71 -6.48 -14.00
N LEU A 106 3.06 -6.08 -12.77
CA LEU A 106 2.16 -6.06 -11.61
C LEU A 106 1.34 -4.77 -11.50
N MET A 107 1.85 -3.65 -12.01
CA MET A 107 1.22 -2.33 -11.89
C MET A 107 -0.25 -2.26 -12.31
N PRO A 108 -0.74 -2.97 -13.35
CA PRO A 108 -2.17 -2.99 -13.65
C PRO A 108 -3.03 -3.60 -12.54
N GLU A 109 -2.53 -4.61 -11.82
CA GLU A 109 -3.21 -5.25 -10.68
C GLU A 109 -3.24 -4.30 -9.48
N GLU A 110 -2.11 -3.69 -9.12
CA GLU A 110 -2.02 -2.68 -8.05
C GLU A 110 -2.95 -1.47 -8.26
N ARG A 111 -2.97 -0.95 -9.50
CA ARG A 111 -3.88 0.15 -9.85
C ARG A 111 -5.34 -0.26 -9.78
N PHE A 112 -5.63 -1.53 -10.04
CA PHE A 112 -6.97 -2.07 -9.86
C PHE A 112 -7.35 -2.12 -8.38
N HIS A 113 -6.44 -2.47 -7.47
CA HIS A 113 -6.71 -2.47 -6.02
C HIS A 113 -7.04 -1.07 -5.50
N VAL A 114 -6.19 -0.09 -5.82
CA VAL A 114 -6.43 1.33 -5.46
C VAL A 114 -7.70 1.86 -6.10
N GLY A 115 -7.96 1.51 -7.37
CA GLY A 115 -9.18 1.88 -8.08
C GLY A 115 -10.44 1.29 -7.45
N PHE A 116 -10.37 0.03 -7.00
CA PHE A 116 -11.42 -0.63 -6.24
C PHE A 116 -11.69 0.11 -4.92
N GLY A 117 -10.65 0.34 -4.12
CA GLY A 117 -10.74 1.04 -2.84
C GLY A 117 -11.35 2.43 -3.01
N THR A 118 -10.84 3.22 -3.94
CA THR A 118 -11.33 4.57 -4.24
C THR A 118 -12.80 4.58 -4.66
N ALA A 119 -13.19 3.71 -5.59
CA ALA A 119 -14.57 3.66 -6.10
C ALA A 119 -15.57 3.25 -5.01
N ARG A 120 -15.17 2.36 -4.09
CA ARG A 120 -16.02 1.91 -2.97
C ARG A 120 -16.06 2.94 -1.85
N ALA A 121 -14.93 3.57 -1.54
CA ALA A 121 -14.85 4.64 -0.56
C ALA A 121 -15.79 5.80 -0.93
N LYS A 122 -15.90 6.17 -2.21
CA LYS A 122 -16.85 7.19 -2.68
C LYS A 122 -18.31 6.86 -2.33
N ARG A 123 -18.70 5.60 -2.46
CA ARG A 123 -20.07 5.16 -2.13
C ARG A 123 -20.32 5.15 -0.63
N LEU A 124 -19.36 4.65 0.14
CA LEU A 124 -19.46 4.60 1.60
C LEU A 124 -19.44 6.02 2.20
N ALA A 125 -18.56 6.90 1.72
CA ALA A 125 -18.49 8.29 2.19
C ALA A 125 -19.77 9.09 1.91
N ALA A 126 -20.52 8.72 0.86
CA ALA A 126 -21.80 9.35 0.52
C ALA A 126 -22.97 8.85 1.38
N ASP A 127 -22.84 7.71 2.04
CA ASP A 127 -23.84 7.16 2.96
C ASP A 127 -23.59 7.68 4.39
N PRO A 128 -24.53 8.44 4.99
CA PRO A 128 -24.40 8.93 6.36
C PRO A 128 -24.10 7.82 7.39
N GLY A 129 -24.55 6.58 7.14
CA GLY A 129 -24.34 5.45 8.05
C GLY A 129 -22.91 4.91 8.06
N THR A 130 -22.12 5.15 7.01
CA THR A 130 -20.73 4.65 6.91
C THR A 130 -19.70 5.78 6.78
N ARG A 131 -20.15 7.02 6.60
CA ARG A 131 -19.28 8.19 6.42
C ARG A 131 -18.27 8.42 7.55
N GLU A 132 -18.66 8.28 8.80
CA GLU A 132 -17.73 8.46 9.94
C GLU A 132 -16.74 7.30 10.05
N GLU A 133 -17.15 6.08 9.70
CA GLU A 133 -16.24 4.93 9.66
C GLU A 133 -15.19 5.13 8.56
N VAL A 134 -15.59 5.58 7.37
CA VAL A 134 -14.65 5.94 6.29
C VAL A 134 -13.64 6.99 6.76
N ARG A 135 -14.11 8.06 7.41
CA ARG A 135 -13.28 9.15 7.92
C ARG A 135 -12.26 8.65 8.94
N SER A 136 -12.75 7.96 9.97
CA SER A 136 -11.90 7.45 11.06
C SER A 136 -10.91 6.37 10.60
N SER A 137 -11.33 5.45 9.72
CA SER A 137 -10.44 4.48 9.08
C SER A 137 -9.37 5.18 8.24
N ALA A 138 -9.73 6.20 7.46
CA ALA A 138 -8.76 6.94 6.67
C ALA A 138 -7.69 7.61 7.54
N HIS A 139 -8.12 8.29 8.60
CA HIS A 139 -7.21 8.99 9.51
C HIS A 139 -6.22 8.03 10.16
N ARG A 140 -6.72 6.88 10.65
CA ARG A 140 -5.88 5.84 11.24
C ARG A 140 -4.89 5.26 10.23
N LEU A 141 -5.37 4.84 9.06
CA LEU A 141 -4.55 4.18 8.05
C LEU A 141 -3.48 5.12 7.50
N ILE A 142 -3.80 6.39 7.22
CA ILE A 142 -2.81 7.37 6.77
C ILE A 142 -1.67 7.49 7.80
N ALA A 143 -2.00 7.64 9.09
CA ALA A 143 -0.99 7.75 10.15
C ALA A 143 -0.11 6.49 10.24
N MET A 144 -0.71 5.31 10.11
CA MET A 144 0.01 4.03 10.15
C MET A 144 0.87 3.76 8.91
N THR A 145 0.53 4.32 7.76
CA THR A 145 1.24 4.10 6.49
C THR A 145 2.40 5.08 6.27
N LEU A 146 2.46 6.24 6.94
CA LEU A 146 3.59 7.18 6.78
C LEU A 146 4.97 6.59 7.08
N PRO A 147 5.15 5.70 8.08
CA PRO A 147 6.41 5.02 8.32
C PRO A 147 6.88 4.11 7.18
N PHE A 148 5.97 3.66 6.31
CA PHE A 148 6.22 2.73 5.20
C PHE A 148 7.30 3.24 4.22
N PHE A 149 7.40 4.57 4.08
CA PHE A 149 8.41 5.21 3.22
C PHE A 149 9.82 5.23 3.81
N GLY A 150 9.99 4.95 5.10
CA GLY A 150 11.28 4.93 5.80
C GLY A 150 11.81 6.32 6.19
N ARG A 151 12.93 6.34 6.92
CA ARG A 151 13.54 7.56 7.49
C ARG A 151 14.12 8.51 6.43
N SER A 152 14.15 9.81 6.72
CA SER A 152 14.76 10.84 5.85
C SER A 152 16.28 10.61 5.64
N ASP A 153 16.99 10.12 6.66
CA ASP A 153 18.44 9.93 6.71
C ASP A 153 18.89 8.50 6.30
N SER A 154 18.11 7.81 5.47
CA SER A 154 18.38 6.43 5.10
C SER A 154 19.57 6.29 4.12
N ARG A 155 20.70 5.77 4.62
CA ARG A 155 21.86 5.36 3.79
C ARG A 155 21.50 4.34 2.70
N ASN A 156 20.50 3.49 2.95
CA ASN A 156 20.00 2.55 1.94
C ASN A 156 19.30 3.27 0.80
N ASN A 157 18.48 4.29 1.09
CA ASN A 157 17.87 5.11 0.04
C ASN A 157 18.94 5.77 -0.83
N GLU A 158 19.96 6.38 -0.22
CA GLU A 158 21.07 7.00 -0.94
C GLU A 158 21.78 6.00 -1.88
N THR A 159 22.08 4.80 -1.37
CA THR A 159 22.74 3.74 -2.15
C THR A 159 21.86 3.27 -3.31
N PHE A 160 20.58 3.01 -3.07
CA PHE A 160 19.65 2.57 -4.12
C PHE A 160 19.47 3.62 -5.20
N ARG A 161 19.44 4.91 -4.85
CA ARG A 161 19.42 6.00 -5.84
C ARG A 161 20.69 6.09 -6.63
N LYS A 162 21.86 5.94 -6.00
CA LYS A 162 23.16 5.90 -6.69
C LYS A 162 23.23 4.77 -7.75
N TRP A 163 22.60 3.64 -7.48
CA TRP A 163 22.53 2.51 -8.42
C TRP A 163 21.36 2.59 -9.41
N GLY A 164 20.51 3.60 -9.31
CA GLY A 164 19.33 3.74 -10.15
C GLY A 164 18.24 2.69 -9.88
N ILE A 165 18.24 2.05 -8.70
CA ILE A 165 17.19 1.10 -8.30
C ILE A 165 15.87 1.82 -8.04
N LYS A 166 15.95 3.03 -7.49
CA LYS A 166 14.83 3.95 -7.26
C LYS A 166 15.32 5.39 -7.44
N ARG A 167 14.43 6.36 -7.66
CA ARG A 167 14.80 7.77 -7.94
C ARG A 167 14.43 8.68 -6.79
N LEU A 168 13.32 8.42 -6.11
CA LEU A 168 12.80 9.28 -5.05
C LEU A 168 13.56 9.07 -3.73
N THR A 169 13.79 10.17 -3.01
CA THR A 169 14.04 10.12 -1.58
C THR A 169 12.82 9.54 -0.86
N ASN A 170 13.03 9.03 0.35
CA ASN A 170 11.93 8.57 1.21
C ASN A 170 10.93 9.73 1.50
N ASP A 171 11.43 10.97 1.60
CA ASP A 171 10.58 12.14 1.85
C ASP A 171 9.78 12.57 0.62
N GLU A 172 10.35 12.49 -0.58
CA GLU A 172 9.61 12.76 -1.83
C GLU A 172 8.49 11.74 -2.05
N ALA A 173 8.76 10.45 -1.82
CA ALA A 173 7.73 9.41 -1.89
C ALA A 173 6.62 9.63 -0.84
N ARG A 174 6.99 9.98 0.40
CA ARG A 174 6.00 10.31 1.44
C ARG A 174 5.17 11.55 1.09
N ALA A 175 5.80 12.59 0.54
CA ALA A 175 5.10 13.79 0.11
C ALA A 175 4.10 13.49 -1.01
N GLU A 176 4.46 12.62 -1.95
CA GLU A 176 3.56 12.18 -3.02
C GLU A 176 2.36 11.39 -2.48
N PHE A 177 2.59 10.49 -1.53
CA PHE A 177 1.53 9.78 -0.82
C PHE A 177 0.57 10.72 -0.09
N VAL A 178 1.09 11.69 0.67
CA VAL A 178 0.29 12.71 1.37
C VAL A 178 -0.53 13.53 0.37
N ARG A 179 0.08 13.92 -0.76
CA ARG A 179 -0.62 14.66 -1.82
C ARG A 179 -1.78 13.88 -2.40
N ARG A 180 -1.57 12.60 -2.75
CA ARG A 180 -2.61 11.74 -3.36
C ARG A 180 -3.71 11.37 -2.38
N THR A 181 -3.38 11.02 -1.14
CA THR A 181 -4.39 10.75 -0.10
C THR A 181 -5.18 12.01 0.28
N ARG A 182 -4.56 13.19 0.26
CA ARG A 182 -5.27 14.45 0.45
C ARG A 182 -6.30 14.70 -0.65
N ALA A 183 -5.91 14.51 -1.91
CA ALA A 183 -6.85 14.60 -3.02
C ALA A 183 -8.00 13.58 -2.88
N LEU A 184 -7.70 12.33 -2.50
CA LEU A 184 -8.71 11.31 -2.22
C LEU A 184 -9.70 11.79 -1.14
N LEU A 185 -9.22 12.19 0.04
CA LEU A 185 -10.12 12.54 1.14
C LEU A 185 -10.87 13.86 0.89
N CYS A 186 -10.15 14.92 0.55
CA CYS A 186 -10.71 16.27 0.45
C CYS A 186 -11.55 16.45 -0.82
N ASP A 187 -11.00 16.08 -1.98
CA ASP A 187 -11.62 16.39 -3.27
C ASP A 187 -12.63 15.32 -3.66
N ASP A 188 -12.28 14.04 -3.44
CA ASP A 188 -13.04 12.89 -3.92
C ASP A 188 -14.11 12.38 -2.93
N LEU A 189 -13.85 12.45 -1.61
CA LEU A 189 -14.76 11.98 -0.56
C LEU A 189 -15.43 13.11 0.23
N GLY A 190 -14.95 14.35 0.08
CA GLY A 190 -15.42 15.51 0.83
C GLY A 190 -15.22 15.38 2.34
N LEU A 191 -14.12 14.73 2.76
CA LEU A 191 -13.74 14.50 4.16
C LEU A 191 -12.55 15.38 4.56
N ASP A 192 -12.44 15.64 5.85
CA ASP A 192 -11.26 16.32 6.41
C ASP A 192 -10.03 15.41 6.37
N TYR A 193 -8.86 16.04 6.32
CA TYR A 193 -7.58 15.34 6.27
C TYR A 193 -6.88 15.40 7.62
N PRO A 194 -6.31 14.29 8.13
CA PRO A 194 -5.60 14.30 9.41
C PRO A 194 -4.36 15.19 9.35
N GLU A 195 -3.98 15.77 10.49
CA GLU A 195 -2.69 16.46 10.60
C GLU A 195 -1.56 15.44 10.56
N VAL A 196 -0.68 15.54 9.55
CA VAL A 196 0.42 14.59 9.34
C VAL A 196 1.69 15.33 8.94
N ALA A 197 2.83 14.84 9.47
CA ALA A 197 4.13 15.34 9.06
C ALA A 197 4.51 14.76 7.68
N THR A 198 4.95 15.64 6.77
CA THR A 198 5.45 15.23 5.44
C THR A 198 6.91 14.75 5.50
N ARG A 199 7.62 15.06 6.58
CA ARG A 199 9.00 14.59 6.85
C ARG A 199 9.01 13.57 7.98
N TRP A 200 10.01 12.68 7.94
CA TRP A 200 10.24 11.79 9.07
C TRP A 200 10.55 12.62 10.32
N PRO A 201 9.89 12.36 11.46
CA PRO A 201 10.16 13.11 12.68
C PRO A 201 11.62 12.93 13.10
N VAL A 202 12.31 14.05 13.32
CA VAL A 202 13.68 14.05 13.85
C VAL A 202 13.60 13.56 15.28
N THR A 203 14.07 12.34 15.53
CA THR A 203 14.26 11.84 16.89
C THR A 203 15.52 12.50 17.41
N THR A 204 15.40 13.61 18.15
CA THR A 204 16.49 14.10 18.98
C THR A 204 16.79 13.03 20.01
N SER A 205 18.00 12.46 19.91
CA SER A 205 18.52 11.47 20.86
C SER A 205 18.73 12.09 22.23
#